data_AF-A0A2P4YRW1-F1
#
_entry.id   AF-A0A2P4YRW1-F1
#
_cell.length_a   1.000
_cell.length_b   1.000
_cell.length_c   1.000
_cell.angle_alpha   90.00
_cell.angle_beta   90.00
_cell.angle_gamma   90.00
#
_symmetry.space_group_name_H-M   'P 1'
#
loop_
_entity.id
_entity.type
_entity.pdbx_description
1 polymer ?
#
loop_
_entity_poly.entity_id
_entity_poly.type
_entity_poly.pdbx_seq_one_letter_code
_entity_poly.pdbx_strand_id
1 'polypeptide(L)'
;MVDPYHVSGILERYPVIMEDDFMSSRVAHSRCEYVRAGDFDYNFVIPKKLVIKLKAVVEAEKLKCKNRTNFNHRQRDEHPEGYTEEVMAFFPGGSPHFTSGAVYRMAQYHSVTKKCNAWLDDLNWLESTKWSEICAHPELFDEETDCAGIMPDLVSANHQQLAHDIVNVLSKACMSSTFGLPSGDGMVTVENLVGMVARDRMLSDVILNFGIRCICDSIGSCYALDTFAPIIVLLSSGPTGITTYNDMVTPAQLNNIHWVVIIVDLAYQTGAPTVTPYFYEPMCSTAYNSTMESVYKCTVTGFLKSWHDISMPGEPYPVVRNGRWIDGPKQPDGTSCGVLVIAQVYSMLKNNMHFTRVIVTDDEVTIMRLRIMWMIINHPWENTSRNKVAKAVTDTDVELLATIKT
;
A
#
# COMPACT_ATOMS: atom_id res chain seq x y z
N MET A 1 -17.22 0.52 2.08
CA MET A 1 -17.61 1.24 3.30
C MET A 1 -17.22 0.36 4.47
N VAL A 2 -16.04 0.58 5.05
CA VAL A 2 -15.76 0.11 6.40
C VAL A 2 -16.01 1.32 7.27
N ASP A 3 -17.24 1.37 7.74
CA ASP A 3 -17.83 2.39 8.58
C ASP A 3 -17.01 2.56 9.88
N PRO A 4 -16.78 3.77 10.41
CA PRO A 4 -16.34 3.96 11.79
C PRO A 4 -17.14 3.13 12.81
N TYR A 5 -18.45 2.92 12.56
CA TYR A 5 -19.31 2.01 13.33
C TYR A 5 -18.97 0.52 13.10
N HIS A 6 -18.28 0.18 12.01
CA HIS A 6 -17.78 -1.18 11.75
C HIS A 6 -16.48 -1.46 12.49
N VAL A 7 -15.57 -0.49 12.64
CA VAL A 7 -14.34 -0.67 13.43
C VAL A 7 -14.65 -0.72 14.93
N SER A 8 -15.37 0.27 15.46
CA SER A 8 -15.87 0.24 16.84
C SER A 8 -16.71 -1.01 17.08
N GLY A 9 -17.66 -1.32 16.20
CA GLY A 9 -18.47 -2.53 16.28
C GLY A 9 -17.71 -3.86 16.13
N ILE A 10 -16.49 -3.89 15.60
CA ILE A 10 -15.60 -5.08 15.64
C ILE A 10 -14.90 -5.17 16.99
N LEU A 11 -14.40 -4.04 17.51
CA LEU A 11 -13.67 -3.99 18.78
C LEU A 11 -14.60 -4.22 19.97
N GLU A 12 -15.79 -3.62 19.97
CA GLU A 12 -16.82 -3.74 21.01
C GLU A 12 -17.43 -5.14 21.10
N ARG A 13 -17.41 -5.92 20.02
CA ARG A 13 -17.85 -7.34 20.04
C ARG A 13 -16.97 -8.23 20.91
N TYR A 14 -15.75 -7.78 21.20
CA TYR A 14 -14.74 -8.58 21.90
C TYR A 14 -14.07 -7.79 23.02
N PRO A 15 -14.81 -7.46 24.11
CA PRO A 15 -14.28 -6.72 25.26
C PRO A 15 -13.23 -7.49 26.06
N VAL A 16 -13.14 -8.82 25.88
CA VAL A 16 -12.26 -9.71 26.65
C VAL A 16 -11.31 -10.44 25.71
N ILE A 17 -10.01 -10.40 26.03
CA ILE A 17 -8.98 -11.20 25.39
C ILE A 17 -8.61 -12.34 26.33
N MET A 18 -8.72 -13.58 25.86
CA MET A 18 -8.28 -14.75 26.62
C MET A 18 -6.75 -14.80 26.65
N GLU A 19 -6.13 -14.86 27.83
CA GLU A 19 -4.66 -14.85 28.01
C GLU A 19 -4.02 -16.25 28.07
N ASP A 20 -4.76 -17.31 27.72
CA ASP A 20 -4.28 -18.68 27.89
C ASP A 20 -3.26 -19.12 26.83
N ASP A 21 -1.98 -18.90 27.13
CA ASP A 21 -0.83 -19.33 26.35
C ASP A 21 -0.60 -20.86 26.37
N PHE A 22 -1.22 -21.61 27.30
CA PHE A 22 -1.06 -23.08 27.40
C PHE A 22 -1.59 -23.80 26.16
N MET A 23 -2.54 -23.18 25.46
CA MET A 23 -3.14 -23.67 24.23
C MET A 23 -2.22 -23.56 23.00
N SER A 24 -1.12 -22.79 23.11
CA SER A 24 -0.23 -22.51 21.98
C SER A 24 0.54 -23.72 21.46
N SER A 25 0.70 -24.79 22.25
CA SER A 25 1.34 -26.04 21.84
C SER A 25 0.37 -27.03 21.18
N ARG A 26 -0.95 -26.84 21.35
CA ARG A 26 -1.95 -27.79 20.87
C ARG A 26 -2.16 -27.68 19.35
N VAL A 27 -2.56 -28.81 18.76
CA VAL A 27 -2.92 -28.94 17.35
C VAL A 27 -4.37 -28.51 17.17
N ALA A 28 -4.65 -27.68 16.17
CA ALA A 28 -6.00 -27.28 15.81
C ALA A 28 -6.70 -28.38 15.00
N HIS A 29 -8.00 -28.54 15.20
CA HIS A 29 -8.84 -29.49 14.48
C HIS A 29 -10.07 -28.80 13.89
N SER A 30 -10.65 -29.40 12.85
CA SER A 30 -11.87 -28.93 12.19
C SER A 30 -12.82 -30.07 11.83
N ARG A 31 -14.13 -29.80 11.80
CA ARG A 31 -15.17 -30.72 11.30
C ARG A 31 -16.37 -29.95 10.72
N CYS A 32 -17.01 -30.46 9.67
CA CYS A 32 -18.30 -29.95 9.16
C CYS A 32 -19.42 -30.49 10.13
N GLU A 33 -20.24 -29.62 10.72
CA GLU A 33 -21.29 -29.95 11.73
C GLU A 33 -22.53 -29.04 11.56
N TYR A 34 -23.73 -29.55 11.88
CA TYR A 34 -24.96 -28.75 11.86
C TYR A 34 -25.09 -27.94 13.15
N VAL A 35 -25.11 -26.61 13.03
CA VAL A 35 -25.17 -25.68 14.18
C VAL A 35 -26.37 -24.74 14.05
N ARG A 36 -26.90 -24.25 15.18
CA ARG A 36 -27.90 -23.18 15.17
C ARG A 36 -27.24 -21.81 15.02
N ALA A 37 -28.00 -20.84 14.53
CA ALA A 37 -27.56 -19.45 14.51
C ALA A 37 -27.25 -18.95 15.93
N GLY A 38 -26.03 -18.43 16.13
CA GLY A 38 -25.57 -17.88 17.41
C GLY A 38 -24.83 -18.89 18.31
N ASP A 39 -24.91 -20.20 18.03
CA ASP A 39 -24.09 -21.18 18.74
C ASP A 39 -22.60 -20.92 18.45
N PHE A 40 -21.77 -21.03 19.49
CA PHE A 40 -20.32 -20.86 19.40
C PHE A 40 -19.84 -19.48 18.91
N ASP A 41 -20.70 -18.46 18.99
CA ASP A 41 -20.34 -17.05 18.80
C ASP A 41 -20.11 -16.40 20.16
N TYR A 42 -18.86 -16.37 20.60
CA TYR A 42 -18.49 -15.81 21.88
C TYR A 42 -18.16 -14.33 21.78
N ASN A 43 -18.32 -13.60 22.89
CA ASN A 43 -17.93 -12.21 23.05
C ASN A 43 -16.48 -12.03 23.55
N PHE A 44 -15.59 -12.98 23.26
CA PHE A 44 -14.17 -12.89 23.55
C PHE A 44 -13.31 -13.28 22.33
N VAL A 45 -12.09 -12.75 22.27
CA VAL A 45 -11.08 -13.13 21.27
C VAL A 45 -10.00 -13.98 21.93
N ILE A 46 -9.54 -15.01 21.23
CA ILE A 46 -8.38 -15.81 21.65
C ILE A 46 -7.07 -15.22 21.07
N PRO A 47 -5.90 -15.57 21.62
CA PRO A 47 -4.61 -15.07 21.15
C PRO A 47 -4.41 -15.26 19.64
N LYS A 48 -3.80 -14.26 18.98
CA LYS A 48 -3.60 -14.22 17.52
C LYS A 48 -2.99 -15.51 16.95
N LYS A 49 -2.02 -16.08 17.66
CA LYS A 49 -1.35 -17.34 17.27
C LYS A 49 -2.35 -18.50 17.16
N LEU A 50 -3.32 -18.58 18.06
CA LEU A 50 -4.36 -19.60 18.03
C LEU A 50 -5.36 -19.36 16.89
N VAL A 51 -5.77 -18.11 16.67
CA VAL A 51 -6.64 -17.74 15.55
C VAL A 51 -6.02 -18.14 14.21
N ILE A 52 -4.71 -17.93 14.02
CA ILE A 52 -3.99 -18.35 12.80
C ILE A 52 -4.09 -19.87 12.60
N LYS A 53 -3.87 -20.67 13.65
CA LYS A 53 -3.99 -22.13 13.58
C LYS A 53 -5.42 -22.58 13.24
N LEU A 54 -6.43 -21.99 13.90
CA LEU A 54 -7.83 -22.29 13.62
C LEU A 54 -8.22 -21.90 12.20
N LYS A 55 -7.79 -20.72 11.73
CA LYS A 55 -8.04 -20.26 10.35
C LYS A 55 -7.48 -21.24 9.32
N ALA A 56 -6.27 -21.74 9.52
CA ALA A 56 -5.65 -22.69 8.61
C ALA A 56 -6.46 -24.00 8.49
N VAL A 57 -6.94 -24.56 9.61
CA VAL A 57 -7.75 -25.79 9.57
C VAL A 57 -9.15 -25.53 9.00
N VAL A 58 -9.75 -24.37 9.26
CA VAL A 58 -11.01 -23.95 8.63
C VAL A 58 -10.88 -23.87 7.11
N GLU A 59 -9.83 -23.22 6.61
CA GLU A 59 -9.59 -23.08 5.18
C GLU A 59 -9.35 -24.43 4.50
N ALA A 60 -8.56 -25.30 5.15
CA ALA A 60 -8.34 -26.66 4.68
C ALA A 60 -9.64 -27.48 4.63
N GLU A 61 -10.50 -27.37 5.63
CA GLU A 61 -11.77 -28.10 5.68
C GLU A 61 -12.78 -27.56 4.68
N LYS A 62 -12.87 -26.23 4.51
CA LYS A 62 -13.70 -25.62 3.45
C LYS A 62 -13.26 -26.07 2.06
N LEU A 63 -11.97 -26.23 1.81
CA LEU A 63 -11.47 -26.76 0.53
C LEU A 63 -11.89 -28.22 0.31
N LYS A 64 -11.87 -29.06 1.36
CA LYS A 64 -12.38 -30.43 1.30
C LYS A 64 -13.90 -30.48 1.06
N CYS A 65 -14.69 -29.70 1.82
CA CYS A 65 -16.14 -29.67 1.69
C CYS A 65 -16.53 -29.12 0.27
N LYS A 66 -15.78 -28.17 -0.33
CA LYS A 66 -15.93 -27.75 -1.76
C LYS A 66 -15.62 -28.85 -2.78
N ASN A 67 -14.57 -29.63 -2.56
CA ASN A 67 -14.23 -30.74 -3.45
C ASN A 67 -15.27 -31.87 -3.37
N ARG A 68 -15.90 -32.09 -2.20
CA ARG A 68 -17.01 -33.04 -2.04
C ARG A 68 -18.27 -32.62 -2.80
N THR A 69 -18.63 -31.35 -2.78
CA THR A 69 -19.79 -30.83 -3.54
C THR A 69 -19.63 -30.96 -5.06
N ASN A 70 -18.40 -30.96 -5.58
CA ASN A 70 -18.14 -31.16 -7.01
C ASN A 70 -18.26 -32.63 -7.46
N PHE A 71 -18.15 -33.60 -6.55
CA PHE A 71 -18.22 -35.04 -6.85
C PHE A 71 -19.57 -35.69 -6.48
N ASN A 72 -20.35 -35.09 -5.57
CA ASN A 72 -21.59 -35.67 -5.08
C ASN A 72 -22.80 -34.79 -5.39
N HIS A 73 -23.47 -35.05 -6.51
CA HIS A 73 -24.87 -34.65 -6.71
C HIS A 73 -25.81 -35.72 -6.13
N ARG A 74 -25.68 -36.02 -4.82
CA ARG A 74 -26.57 -36.99 -4.16
C ARG A 74 -26.95 -36.56 -2.74
N GLN A 75 -28.27 -36.56 -2.55
CA GLN A 75 -29.07 -36.54 -1.32
C GLN A 75 -28.71 -35.45 -0.30
N ARG A 76 -29.48 -34.36 -0.39
CA ARG A 76 -29.69 -33.42 0.72
C ARG A 76 -30.54 -34.17 1.75
N ASP A 77 -29.92 -34.69 2.79
CA ASP A 77 -30.62 -35.32 3.92
C ASP A 77 -31.60 -34.30 4.55
N GLU A 78 -32.70 -34.79 5.11
CA GLU A 78 -33.63 -33.96 5.88
C GLU A 78 -32.92 -33.36 7.09
N HIS A 79 -32.68 -32.05 7.06
CA HIS A 79 -32.04 -31.33 8.16
C HIS A 79 -33.10 -30.68 9.05
N PRO A 80 -32.87 -30.61 10.38
CA PRO A 80 -33.79 -29.94 11.27
C PRO A 80 -33.91 -28.45 10.91
N GLU A 81 -35.14 -27.93 10.85
CA GLU A 81 -35.37 -26.51 10.61
C GLU A 81 -34.58 -25.65 11.62
N GLY A 82 -33.88 -24.62 11.11
CA GLY A 82 -33.08 -23.71 11.94
C GLY A 82 -31.61 -24.10 12.14
N TYR A 83 -31.13 -25.19 11.53
CA TYR A 83 -29.72 -25.59 11.53
C TYR A 83 -29.05 -25.34 10.18
N THR A 84 -27.79 -24.92 10.21
CA THR A 84 -26.94 -24.76 9.03
C THR A 84 -25.70 -25.62 9.17
N GLU A 85 -25.32 -26.32 8.10
CA GLU A 85 -24.02 -27.00 8.03
C GLU A 85 -22.92 -25.94 8.08
N GLU A 86 -22.00 -26.06 9.04
CA GLU A 86 -20.90 -25.12 9.18
C GLU A 86 -19.59 -25.81 9.59
N VAL A 87 -18.47 -25.22 9.19
CA VAL A 87 -17.14 -25.70 9.63
C VAL A 87 -16.88 -25.23 11.05
N MET A 88 -16.77 -26.17 11.98
CA MET A 88 -16.35 -25.96 13.36
C MET A 88 -14.85 -26.17 13.51
N ALA A 89 -14.19 -25.31 14.27
CA ALA A 89 -12.77 -25.39 14.57
C ALA A 89 -12.51 -25.30 16.08
N PHE A 90 -11.59 -26.12 16.59
CA PHE A 90 -11.35 -26.24 18.02
C PHE A 90 -9.96 -26.78 18.32
N PHE A 91 -9.56 -26.66 19.60
CA PHE A 91 -8.41 -27.35 20.15
C PHE A 91 -8.90 -28.48 21.09
N PRO A 92 -8.32 -29.69 21.03
CA PRO A 92 -8.72 -30.80 21.91
C PRO A 92 -8.48 -30.47 23.38
N GLY A 93 -9.25 -31.09 24.27
CA GLY A 93 -9.08 -30.99 25.73
C GLY A 93 -9.89 -29.88 26.39
N GLY A 94 -11.19 -29.80 26.06
CA GLY A 94 -12.18 -28.96 26.76
C GLY A 94 -12.28 -27.51 26.29
N SER A 95 -11.60 -27.14 25.21
CA SER A 95 -11.60 -25.76 24.72
C SER A 95 -12.89 -25.39 23.99
N PRO A 96 -13.24 -24.10 23.97
CA PRO A 96 -14.36 -23.62 23.18
C PRO A 96 -14.20 -24.04 21.71
N HIS A 97 -15.29 -24.49 21.13
CA HIS A 97 -15.37 -24.73 19.69
C HIS A 97 -15.84 -23.44 19.03
N PHE A 98 -15.35 -23.12 17.84
CA PHE A 98 -15.65 -21.89 17.12
C PHE A 98 -16.21 -22.21 15.74
N THR A 99 -17.24 -21.50 15.31
CA THR A 99 -17.68 -21.53 13.91
C THR A 99 -16.64 -20.89 12.99
N SER A 100 -16.67 -21.24 11.70
CA SER A 100 -15.83 -20.62 10.69
C SER A 100 -15.99 -19.09 10.68
N GLY A 101 -17.24 -18.61 10.80
CA GLY A 101 -17.56 -17.19 10.93
C GLY A 101 -16.90 -16.53 12.15
N ALA A 102 -16.94 -17.18 13.33
CA ALA A 102 -16.28 -16.66 14.53
C ALA A 102 -14.76 -16.59 14.36
N VAL A 103 -14.14 -17.60 13.75
CA VAL A 103 -12.70 -17.60 13.45
C VAL A 103 -12.33 -16.44 12.52
N TYR A 104 -13.12 -16.20 11.46
CA TYR A 104 -12.87 -15.07 10.55
C TYR A 104 -13.07 -13.71 11.22
N ARG A 105 -14.09 -13.54 12.08
CA ARG A 105 -14.28 -12.31 12.85
C ARG A 105 -13.14 -12.05 13.82
N MET A 106 -12.64 -13.06 14.54
CA MET A 106 -11.46 -12.92 15.39
C MET A 106 -10.20 -12.59 14.57
N ALA A 107 -10.04 -13.17 13.37
CA ALA A 107 -8.94 -12.82 12.48
C ALA A 107 -9.04 -11.35 12.01
N GLN A 108 -10.24 -10.87 11.73
CA GLN A 108 -10.51 -9.49 11.39
C GLN A 108 -10.21 -8.54 12.56
N TYR A 109 -10.63 -8.89 13.79
CA TYR A 109 -10.31 -8.12 15.01
C TYR A 109 -8.80 -7.90 15.16
N HIS A 110 -7.99 -8.96 15.04
CA HIS A 110 -6.53 -8.86 15.13
C HIS A 110 -5.93 -8.05 13.97
N SER A 111 -6.53 -8.10 12.78
CA SER A 111 -6.09 -7.30 11.63
C SER A 111 -6.34 -5.80 11.85
N VAL A 112 -7.55 -5.45 12.31
CA VAL A 112 -7.95 -4.07 12.62
C VAL A 112 -7.11 -3.52 13.76
N THR A 113 -6.96 -4.26 14.85
CA THR A 113 -6.13 -3.85 16.01
C THR A 113 -4.69 -3.56 15.59
N LYS A 114 -4.09 -4.41 14.75
CA LYS A 114 -2.74 -4.17 14.20
C LYS A 114 -2.66 -2.85 13.43
N LYS A 115 -3.68 -2.54 12.63
CA LYS A 115 -3.73 -1.30 11.85
C LYS A 115 -3.94 -0.07 12.73
N CYS A 116 -4.82 -0.13 13.73
CA CYS A 116 -4.99 0.95 14.70
C CYS A 116 -3.69 1.24 15.46
N ASN A 117 -2.98 0.21 15.93
CA ASN A 117 -1.70 0.41 16.60
C ASN A 117 -0.65 1.01 15.66
N ALA A 118 -0.59 0.55 14.41
CA ALA A 118 0.31 1.14 13.43
C ALA A 118 0.01 2.62 13.16
N TRP A 119 -1.27 3.02 13.18
CA TRP A 119 -1.64 4.43 13.03
C TRP A 119 -1.16 5.24 14.24
N LEU A 120 -1.43 4.77 15.45
CA LEU A 120 -0.95 5.44 16.67
C LEU A 120 0.58 5.58 16.69
N ASP A 121 1.31 4.54 16.30
CA ASP A 121 2.76 4.59 16.17
C ASP A 121 3.22 5.64 15.16
N ASP A 122 2.52 5.76 14.02
CA ASP A 122 2.87 6.71 12.96
C ASP A 122 2.59 8.16 13.40
N LEU A 123 1.46 8.41 14.09
CA LEU A 123 1.18 9.72 14.70
C LEU A 123 2.21 10.06 15.77
N ASN A 124 2.52 9.11 16.65
CA ASN A 124 3.55 9.32 17.66
C ASN A 124 4.91 9.60 17.03
N TRP A 125 5.27 8.94 15.92
CA TRP A 125 6.49 9.27 15.18
C TRP A 125 6.47 10.71 14.64
N LEU A 126 5.36 11.17 14.06
CA LEU A 126 5.20 12.55 13.59
C LEU A 126 5.27 13.57 14.74
N GLU A 127 4.69 13.27 15.90
CA GLU A 127 4.62 14.21 17.02
C GLU A 127 5.88 14.23 17.90
N SER A 128 6.53 13.07 18.08
CA SER A 128 7.69 12.93 18.97
C SER A 128 9.03 13.18 18.29
N THR A 129 9.09 13.09 16.95
CA THR A 129 10.30 13.43 16.20
C THR A 129 10.53 14.93 16.28
N LYS A 130 11.78 15.32 16.57
CA LYS A 130 12.18 16.71 16.68
C LYS A 130 12.59 17.25 15.30
N TRP A 131 11.60 17.50 14.45
CA TRP A 131 11.82 17.92 13.06
C TRP A 131 12.66 19.19 12.94
N SER A 132 12.50 20.13 13.87
CA SER A 132 13.29 21.37 13.92
C SER A 132 14.79 21.16 14.19
N GLU A 133 15.18 19.98 14.69
CA GLU A 133 16.59 19.62 14.96
C GLU A 133 17.24 18.86 13.79
N ILE A 134 16.48 18.45 12.77
CA ILE A 134 16.99 17.72 11.60
C ILE A 134 17.44 18.73 10.53
N CYS A 135 18.73 18.73 10.20
CA CYS A 135 19.31 19.64 9.20
C CYS A 135 19.34 19.06 7.78
N ALA A 136 18.96 17.79 7.61
CA ALA A 136 18.91 17.13 6.30
C ALA A 136 17.90 17.81 5.37
N HIS A 137 18.24 17.98 4.10
CA HIS A 137 17.40 18.68 3.13
C HIS A 137 17.52 17.98 1.77
N PRO A 138 16.93 16.78 1.64
CA PRO A 138 16.83 16.12 0.36
C PRO A 138 16.05 17.00 -0.61
N GLU A 139 16.35 16.88 -1.90
CA GLU A 139 15.61 17.62 -2.94
C GLU A 139 14.18 17.10 -3.16
N LEU A 140 13.94 15.84 -2.79
CA LEU A 140 12.71 15.12 -3.08
C LEU A 140 11.47 15.91 -2.63
N PHE A 141 10.61 16.28 -3.58
CA PHE A 141 9.38 17.05 -3.36
C PHE A 141 9.60 18.44 -2.75
N ASP A 142 10.74 19.09 -3.02
CA ASP A 142 11.00 20.45 -2.53
C ASP A 142 9.94 21.45 -2.98
N GLU A 143 9.52 21.40 -4.25
CA GLU A 143 8.48 22.30 -4.78
C GLU A 143 7.12 22.00 -4.13
N GLU A 144 6.76 20.73 -4.03
CA GLU A 144 5.44 20.31 -3.54
C GLU A 144 5.27 20.39 -2.01
N THR A 145 6.38 20.60 -1.29
CA THR A 145 6.40 20.80 0.17
C THR A 145 6.77 22.23 0.55
N ASP A 146 6.73 23.15 -0.42
CA ASP A 146 7.12 24.55 -0.29
C ASP A 146 8.54 24.73 0.30
N CYS A 147 9.42 23.74 0.17
CA CYS A 147 10.81 23.80 0.62
C CYS A 147 11.75 24.42 -0.42
N ALA A 148 11.31 24.53 -1.68
CA ALA A 148 12.14 25.04 -2.78
C ALA A 148 12.62 26.48 -2.52
N GLY A 149 13.94 26.68 -2.51
CA GLY A 149 14.55 28.00 -2.34
C GLY A 149 14.46 28.58 -0.92
N ILE A 150 14.01 27.80 0.07
CA ILE A 150 14.04 28.19 1.48
C ILE A 150 15.50 28.29 1.95
N MET A 151 15.80 29.31 2.75
CA MET A 151 17.12 29.43 3.40
C MET A 151 17.36 28.24 4.32
N PRO A 152 18.57 27.62 4.33
CA PRO A 152 18.85 26.42 5.12
C PRO A 152 18.38 26.49 6.58
N ASP A 153 18.51 27.66 7.22
CA ASP A 153 18.11 27.90 8.61
C ASP A 153 16.59 27.83 8.86
N LEU A 154 15.76 27.91 7.81
CA LEU A 154 14.30 27.87 7.87
C LEU A 154 13.72 26.51 7.44
N VAL A 155 14.54 25.64 6.85
CA VAL A 155 14.10 24.34 6.31
C VAL A 155 13.57 23.43 7.43
N SER A 156 14.25 23.38 8.58
CA SER A 156 13.84 22.51 9.69
C SER A 156 12.53 22.97 10.34
N ALA A 157 12.27 24.29 10.37
CA ALA A 157 10.98 24.83 10.79
C ALA A 157 9.86 24.40 9.84
N ASN A 158 10.13 24.33 8.54
CA ASN A 158 9.16 23.84 7.57
C ASN A 158 8.89 22.33 7.73
N HIS A 159 9.89 21.51 8.03
CA HIS A 159 9.65 20.09 8.35
C HIS A 159 8.75 19.91 9.57
N GLN A 160 8.93 20.73 10.61
CA GLN A 160 8.07 20.71 11.80
C GLN A 160 6.63 21.09 11.46
N GLN A 161 6.43 22.10 10.61
CA GLN A 161 5.12 22.51 10.14
C GLN A 161 4.46 21.41 9.29
N LEU A 162 5.23 20.82 8.37
CA LEU A 162 4.78 19.73 7.52
C LEU A 162 4.30 18.52 8.34
N ALA A 163 5.05 18.13 9.36
CA ALA A 163 4.67 17.05 10.27
C ALA A 163 3.36 17.37 11.02
N HIS A 164 3.22 18.60 11.51
CA HIS A 164 2.00 19.06 12.16
C HIS A 164 0.78 19.01 11.22
N ASP A 165 0.96 19.41 9.96
CA ASP A 165 -0.14 19.41 8.98
C ASP A 165 -0.54 17.99 8.57
N ILE A 166 0.43 17.07 8.45
CA ILE A 166 0.15 15.64 8.27
C ILE A 166 -0.67 15.09 9.45
N VAL A 167 -0.27 15.39 10.69
CA VAL A 167 -1.02 14.98 11.89
C VAL A 167 -2.45 15.51 11.85
N ASN A 168 -2.65 16.77 11.45
CA ASN A 168 -3.98 17.39 11.34
C ASN A 168 -4.87 16.71 10.30
N VAL A 169 -4.31 16.30 9.16
CA VAL A 169 -5.04 15.57 8.11
C VAL A 169 -5.39 14.17 8.61
N LEU A 170 -4.41 13.43 9.11
CA LEU A 170 -4.60 12.05 9.55
C LEU A 170 -5.57 11.96 10.73
N SER A 171 -5.48 12.87 11.72
CA SER A 171 -6.37 12.88 12.90
C SER A 171 -7.84 13.09 12.56
N LYS A 172 -8.15 13.63 11.38
CA LYS A 172 -9.52 13.85 10.88
C LYS A 172 -9.98 12.79 9.89
N ALA A 173 -9.09 11.90 9.46
CA ALA A 173 -9.40 10.84 8.52
C ALA A 173 -9.92 9.59 9.22
N CYS A 174 -10.40 8.61 8.46
CA CYS A 174 -10.65 7.24 8.93
C CYS A 174 -9.89 6.25 8.04
N MET A 175 -9.77 4.98 8.44
CA MET A 175 -9.04 3.96 7.66
C MET A 175 -9.52 3.84 6.20
N SER A 176 -10.81 4.12 5.97
CA SER A 176 -11.42 4.06 4.63
C SER A 176 -11.35 5.36 3.84
N SER A 177 -10.84 6.45 4.43
CA SER A 177 -10.58 7.70 3.71
C SER A 177 -9.61 7.45 2.58
N THR A 178 -9.90 8.02 1.42
CA THR A 178 -9.13 7.87 0.18
C THR A 178 -8.54 9.19 -0.25
N PHE A 179 -7.27 9.18 -0.62
CA PHE A 179 -6.59 10.24 -1.34
C PHE A 179 -6.44 9.82 -2.81
N GLY A 180 -6.57 10.76 -3.72
CA GLY A 180 -6.59 10.44 -5.15
C GLY A 180 -5.98 11.57 -5.97
N LEU A 181 -5.42 11.20 -7.11
CA LEU A 181 -4.76 12.15 -8.00
C LEU A 181 -5.80 13.02 -8.73
N PRO A 182 -5.48 14.30 -9.03
CA PRO A 182 -6.33 15.17 -9.84
C PRO A 182 -6.74 14.59 -11.20
N SER A 183 -5.86 13.83 -11.85
CA SER A 183 -6.16 13.11 -13.10
C SER A 183 -7.20 11.99 -12.95
N GLY A 184 -7.40 11.48 -11.73
CA GLY A 184 -8.17 10.27 -11.47
C GLY A 184 -7.38 8.96 -11.65
N ASP A 185 -6.10 9.02 -12.04
CA ASP A 185 -5.27 7.85 -12.39
C ASP A 185 -4.76 7.06 -11.18
N GLY A 186 -5.23 7.34 -9.96
CA GLY A 186 -4.86 6.57 -8.80
C GLY A 186 -5.60 7.01 -7.55
N MET A 187 -5.81 6.05 -6.64
CA MET A 187 -6.31 6.30 -5.29
C MET A 187 -5.58 5.42 -4.28
N VAL A 188 -5.43 5.93 -3.07
CA VAL A 188 -4.86 5.21 -1.92
C VAL A 188 -5.69 5.49 -0.68
N THR A 189 -5.94 4.45 0.12
CA THR A 189 -6.64 4.58 1.40
C THR A 189 -5.67 4.86 2.54
N VAL A 190 -6.15 5.48 3.62
CA VAL A 190 -5.40 5.60 4.88
C VAL A 190 -4.95 4.23 5.37
N GLU A 191 -5.78 3.18 5.24
CA GLU A 191 -5.41 1.80 5.58
C GLU A 191 -4.13 1.33 4.87
N ASN A 192 -3.91 1.74 3.61
CA ASN A 192 -2.73 1.38 2.83
C ASN A 192 -1.49 2.20 3.22
N LEU A 193 -1.68 3.43 3.70
CA LEU A 193 -0.61 4.33 4.13
C LEU A 193 -0.09 3.99 5.54
N VAL A 194 -1.00 3.69 6.47
CA VAL A 194 -0.69 3.42 7.87
C VAL A 194 0.24 2.22 8.03
N GLY A 195 1.35 2.46 8.72
CA GLY A 195 2.43 1.53 8.99
C GLY A 195 3.33 1.21 7.80
N MET A 196 3.15 1.91 6.67
CA MET A 196 3.87 1.60 5.41
C MET A 196 4.78 2.75 4.92
N VAL A 197 4.60 3.98 5.40
CA VAL A 197 5.42 5.14 4.97
C VAL A 197 6.33 5.65 6.09
N ALA A 198 5.76 5.90 7.27
CA ALA A 198 6.49 6.42 8.43
C ALA A 198 7.54 5.43 8.95
N ARG A 199 8.47 5.97 9.76
CA ARG A 199 9.48 5.21 10.49
C ARG A 199 10.44 4.46 9.55
N ASP A 200 10.62 3.17 9.74
CA ASP A 200 11.69 2.34 9.19
C ASP A 200 11.15 1.16 8.34
N ARG A 201 9.88 1.22 7.93
CA ARG A 201 9.27 0.13 7.15
C ARG A 201 9.60 0.25 5.67
N MET A 202 9.77 -0.90 5.02
CA MET A 202 9.81 -0.96 3.56
C MET A 202 8.45 -0.56 2.99
N LEU A 203 8.45 0.33 2.00
CA LEU A 203 7.22 0.77 1.34
C LEU A 203 6.46 -0.42 0.75
N SER A 204 5.14 -0.38 0.81
CA SER A 204 4.29 -1.34 0.10
C SER A 204 4.29 -1.08 -1.40
N ASP A 205 3.86 -2.08 -2.16
CA ASP A 205 3.57 -1.98 -3.59
C ASP A 205 2.57 -0.85 -3.88
N VAL A 206 1.52 -0.74 -3.06
CA VAL A 206 0.49 0.30 -3.21
C VAL A 206 1.09 1.70 -3.05
N ILE A 207 1.91 1.91 -2.01
CA ILE A 207 2.52 3.21 -1.73
C ILE A 207 3.57 3.57 -2.77
N LEU A 208 4.40 2.60 -3.18
CA LEU A 208 5.42 2.82 -4.19
C LEU A 208 4.79 3.23 -5.53
N ASN A 209 3.80 2.47 -5.99
CA ASN A 209 3.09 2.74 -7.23
C ASN A 209 2.37 4.09 -7.18
N PHE A 210 1.67 4.38 -6.09
CA PHE A 210 0.96 5.65 -5.94
C PHE A 210 1.93 6.85 -5.89
N GLY A 211 3.06 6.72 -5.19
CA GLY A 211 4.10 7.76 -5.15
C GLY A 211 4.70 8.06 -6.51
N ILE A 212 5.00 7.03 -7.32
CA ILE A 212 5.46 7.21 -8.71
C ILE A 212 4.36 7.89 -9.54
N ARG A 213 3.09 7.50 -9.38
CA ARG A 213 1.98 8.17 -10.07
C ARG A 213 1.83 9.64 -9.68
N CYS A 214 2.06 10.02 -8.41
CA CYS A 214 2.06 11.43 -8.01
C CYS A 214 3.11 12.23 -8.80
N ILE A 215 4.30 11.66 -9.00
CA ILE A 215 5.38 12.28 -9.78
C ILE A 215 4.97 12.40 -11.25
N CYS A 216 4.50 11.30 -11.85
CA CYS A 216 4.08 11.27 -13.24
C CYS A 216 2.94 12.26 -13.53
N ASP A 217 1.97 12.36 -12.63
CA ASP A 217 0.82 13.26 -12.72
C ASP A 217 1.25 14.74 -12.66
N SER A 218 2.16 15.07 -11.75
CA SER A 218 2.75 16.42 -11.62
C SER A 218 3.49 16.85 -12.89
N ILE A 219 4.13 15.90 -13.60
CA ILE A 219 4.90 16.18 -14.82
C ILE A 219 4.02 16.19 -16.07
N GLY A 220 2.98 15.36 -16.11
CA GLY A 220 2.00 15.27 -17.20
C GLY A 220 2.47 14.58 -18.48
N SER A 221 3.78 14.52 -18.74
CA SER A 221 4.39 13.82 -19.90
C SER A 221 5.11 12.52 -19.53
N CYS A 222 4.82 11.95 -18.36
CA CYS A 222 5.42 10.71 -17.89
C CYS A 222 4.34 9.64 -17.63
N TYR A 223 4.61 8.39 -18.01
CA TYR A 223 3.71 7.26 -17.79
C TYR A 223 4.21 6.32 -16.70
N ALA A 224 3.40 6.10 -15.66
CA ALA A 224 3.67 5.12 -14.62
C ALA A 224 3.10 3.74 -15.00
N LEU A 225 3.96 2.79 -15.36
CA LEU A 225 3.55 1.43 -15.70
C LEU A 225 3.36 0.58 -14.44
N ASP A 226 2.15 0.06 -14.27
CA ASP A 226 1.85 -0.95 -13.25
C ASP A 226 2.18 -2.36 -13.79
N THR A 227 3.24 -2.98 -13.25
CA THR A 227 3.69 -4.31 -13.70
C THR A 227 2.72 -5.44 -13.40
N PHE A 228 1.73 -5.22 -12.52
CA PHE A 228 0.75 -6.23 -12.14
C PHE A 228 -0.53 -6.18 -12.98
N ALA A 229 -0.73 -5.11 -13.74
CA ALA A 229 -1.88 -4.97 -14.63
C ALA A 229 -1.64 -5.71 -15.96
N PRO A 230 -2.62 -6.47 -16.48
CA PRO A 230 -2.50 -7.06 -17.81
C PRO A 230 -2.30 -5.98 -18.88
N ILE A 231 -1.39 -6.20 -19.84
CA ILE A 231 -1.07 -5.25 -20.92
C ILE A 231 -2.33 -4.79 -21.67
N ILE A 232 -3.27 -5.70 -21.92
CA ILE A 232 -4.56 -5.39 -22.58
C ILE A 232 -5.37 -4.40 -21.74
N VAL A 233 -5.39 -4.55 -20.42
CA VAL A 233 -6.14 -3.67 -19.51
C VAL A 233 -5.52 -2.28 -19.50
N LEU A 234 -4.18 -2.19 -19.45
CA LEU A 234 -3.46 -0.93 -19.51
C LEU A 234 -3.75 -0.18 -20.81
N LEU A 235 -3.57 -0.83 -21.96
CA LEU A 235 -3.74 -0.18 -23.27
C LEU A 235 -5.21 0.12 -23.63
N SER A 236 -6.17 -0.54 -22.97
CA SER A 236 -7.61 -0.25 -23.14
C SER A 236 -8.10 0.92 -22.28
N SER A 237 -7.34 1.34 -21.27
CA SER A 237 -7.77 2.36 -20.28
C SER A 237 -6.88 3.62 -20.20
N GLY A 238 -5.68 3.64 -20.79
CA GLY A 238 -4.85 4.84 -20.88
C GLY A 238 -3.44 4.44 -21.34
N PRO A 239 -2.92 5.00 -22.45
CA PRO A 239 -2.61 6.44 -22.53
C PRO A 239 -2.97 7.08 -23.89
N THR A 240 -2.84 8.41 -24.03
CA THR A 240 -2.70 9.09 -25.33
C THR A 240 -1.54 8.50 -26.16
N GLY A 241 -1.43 8.87 -27.44
CA GLY A 241 -0.38 8.34 -28.32
C GLY A 241 1.01 8.44 -27.69
N ILE A 242 1.83 7.39 -27.82
CA ILE A 242 3.16 7.26 -27.18
C ILE A 242 4.08 8.49 -27.37
N THR A 243 3.88 9.27 -28.42
CA THR A 243 4.62 10.50 -28.74
C THR A 243 4.33 11.68 -27.80
N THR A 244 3.27 11.62 -26.99
CA THR A 244 2.96 12.64 -25.97
C THR A 244 3.77 12.45 -24.68
N TYR A 245 4.46 11.33 -24.54
CA TYR A 245 5.23 10.99 -23.35
C TYR A 245 6.72 11.09 -23.63
N ASN A 246 7.43 11.70 -22.68
CA ASN A 246 8.89 11.78 -22.68
C ASN A 246 9.50 10.61 -21.89
N ASP A 247 8.77 10.07 -20.92
CA ASP A 247 9.31 9.07 -20.01
C ASP A 247 8.27 8.01 -19.64
N MET A 248 8.76 6.80 -19.37
CA MET A 248 7.97 5.73 -18.75
C MET A 248 8.71 5.18 -17.53
N VAL A 249 8.01 5.02 -16.42
CA VAL A 249 8.58 4.51 -15.16
C VAL A 249 7.96 3.17 -14.82
N THR A 250 8.78 2.23 -14.36
CA THR A 250 8.35 0.88 -13.98
C THR A 250 9.09 0.43 -12.72
N PRO A 251 8.46 0.47 -11.53
CA PRO A 251 9.02 -0.17 -10.35
C PRO A 251 8.98 -1.70 -10.49
N ALA A 252 9.91 -2.40 -9.84
CA ALA A 252 9.89 -3.85 -9.76
C ALA A 252 10.31 -4.32 -8.37
N GLN A 253 9.68 -5.41 -7.90
CA GLN A 253 10.04 -6.05 -6.65
C GLN A 253 10.89 -7.29 -6.91
N LEU A 254 12.14 -7.25 -6.47
CA LEU A 254 13.06 -8.38 -6.58
C LEU A 254 12.95 -9.24 -5.31
N ASN A 255 12.75 -10.55 -5.50
CA ASN A 255 12.64 -11.55 -4.42
C ASN A 255 11.61 -11.21 -3.32
N ASN A 256 10.57 -10.42 -3.64
CA ASN A 256 9.53 -9.94 -2.72
C ASN A 256 10.04 -9.10 -1.52
N ILE A 257 11.30 -8.64 -1.54
CA ILE A 257 11.91 -7.95 -0.39
C ILE A 257 12.76 -6.72 -0.78
N HIS A 258 12.81 -6.38 -2.06
CA HIS A 258 13.71 -5.33 -2.52
C HIS A 258 13.13 -4.58 -3.72
N TRP A 259 13.04 -3.26 -3.63
CA TRP A 259 12.48 -2.41 -4.67
C TRP A 259 13.58 -1.83 -5.56
N VAL A 260 13.35 -1.92 -6.87
CA VAL A 260 14.18 -1.32 -7.92
C VAL A 260 13.30 -0.57 -8.91
N VAL A 261 13.90 0.22 -9.80
CA VAL A 261 13.14 0.93 -10.84
C VAL A 261 13.85 0.94 -12.17
N ILE A 262 13.03 0.88 -13.22
CA ILE A 262 13.43 1.07 -14.61
C ILE A 262 12.75 2.34 -15.09
N ILE A 263 13.52 3.32 -15.55
CA ILE A 263 13.03 4.57 -16.14
C ILE A 263 13.43 4.57 -17.60
N VAL A 264 12.50 4.83 -18.51
CA VAL A 264 12.73 4.76 -19.95
C VAL A 264 12.49 6.12 -20.56
N ASP A 265 13.54 6.71 -21.13
CA ASP A 265 13.47 7.92 -21.95
C ASP A 265 12.93 7.57 -23.34
N LEU A 266 11.90 8.30 -23.76
CA LEU A 266 11.09 8.13 -24.97
C LEU A 266 11.29 9.33 -25.90
N ALA A 267 12.39 9.34 -26.65
CA ALA A 267 12.76 10.46 -27.53
C ALA A 267 12.05 10.41 -28.91
N TYR A 268 10.72 10.30 -28.92
CA TYR A 268 9.91 10.19 -30.14
C TYR A 268 9.86 11.47 -30.98
N GLN A 269 10.05 12.63 -30.35
CA GLN A 269 9.96 13.93 -31.02
C GLN A 269 11.24 14.32 -31.78
N THR A 270 12.25 13.45 -31.78
CA THR A 270 13.52 13.69 -32.46
C THR A 270 13.48 13.17 -33.89
N GLY A 271 14.33 13.72 -34.78
CA GLY A 271 14.43 13.24 -36.17
C GLY A 271 14.91 11.79 -36.33
N ALA A 272 15.38 11.16 -35.24
CA ALA A 272 15.72 9.75 -35.17
C ALA A 272 15.25 9.19 -33.81
N PRO A 273 14.00 8.70 -33.72
CA PRO A 273 13.41 8.25 -32.46
C PRO A 273 14.26 7.20 -31.74
N THR A 274 14.42 7.37 -30.42
CA THR A 274 15.14 6.42 -29.57
C THR A 274 14.40 6.07 -28.30
N VAL A 275 14.67 4.88 -27.78
CA VAL A 275 14.24 4.41 -26.47
C VAL A 275 15.48 4.08 -25.63
N THR A 276 15.64 4.72 -24.48
CA THR A 276 16.83 4.54 -23.62
C THR A 276 16.42 4.09 -22.21
N PRO A 277 16.71 2.85 -21.78
CA PRO A 277 16.41 2.41 -20.43
C PRO A 277 17.51 2.83 -19.44
N TYR A 278 17.07 3.27 -18.27
CA TYR A 278 17.88 3.56 -17.09
C TYR A 278 17.49 2.61 -15.96
N PHE A 279 18.48 2.05 -15.29
CA PHE A 279 18.32 1.07 -14.22
C PHE A 279 18.85 1.65 -12.92
N TYR A 280 18.02 1.62 -11.87
CA TYR A 280 18.43 2.02 -10.54
C TYR A 280 18.10 0.96 -9.50
N GLU A 281 19.13 0.57 -8.76
CA GLU A 281 19.10 -0.43 -7.70
C GLU A 281 19.66 0.23 -6.41
N PRO A 282 18.82 0.44 -5.38
CA PRO A 282 19.21 1.22 -4.20
C PRO A 282 20.38 0.66 -3.36
N MET A 283 20.74 -0.62 -3.44
CA MET A 283 21.95 -1.16 -2.81
C MET A 283 23.23 -0.91 -3.63
N CYS A 284 23.10 -0.42 -4.86
CA CYS A 284 24.17 -0.26 -5.84
C CYS A 284 25.00 -1.55 -6.03
N SER A 285 24.32 -2.69 -6.03
CA SER A 285 24.83 -4.04 -6.19
C SER A 285 24.59 -4.54 -7.61
N THR A 286 25.67 -5.03 -8.24
CA THR A 286 25.59 -5.63 -9.57
C THR A 286 24.91 -7.01 -9.57
N ALA A 287 24.63 -7.57 -8.40
CA ALA A 287 24.02 -8.90 -8.24
C ALA A 287 22.62 -8.99 -8.88
N TYR A 288 21.91 -7.87 -8.99
CA TYR A 288 20.55 -7.81 -9.55
C TYR A 288 20.52 -7.42 -11.03
N ASN A 289 21.66 -7.16 -11.66
CA ASN A 289 21.69 -6.60 -13.01
C ASN A 289 20.97 -7.49 -14.03
N SER A 290 21.27 -8.79 -14.02
CA SER A 290 20.64 -9.76 -14.91
C SER A 290 19.13 -9.87 -14.69
N THR A 291 18.68 -9.79 -13.44
CA THR A 291 17.26 -9.82 -13.09
C THR A 291 16.53 -8.57 -13.60
N MET A 292 17.10 -7.38 -13.38
CA MET A 292 16.51 -6.12 -13.86
C MET A 292 16.46 -6.05 -15.39
N GLU A 293 17.53 -6.48 -16.07
CA GLU A 293 17.53 -6.59 -17.53
C GLU A 293 16.47 -7.59 -18.03
N SER A 294 16.25 -8.68 -17.30
CA SER A 294 15.18 -9.63 -17.60
C SER A 294 13.80 -9.00 -17.43
N VAL A 295 13.56 -8.24 -16.36
CA VAL A 295 12.29 -7.51 -16.14
C VAL A 295 12.05 -6.52 -17.28
N TYR A 296 13.06 -5.76 -17.68
CA TYR A 296 12.95 -4.86 -18.83
C TYR A 296 12.55 -5.61 -20.10
N LYS A 297 13.27 -6.69 -20.44
CA LYS A 297 13.00 -7.47 -21.66
C LYS A 297 11.61 -8.12 -21.63
N CYS A 298 11.22 -8.72 -20.52
CA CYS A 298 9.97 -9.48 -20.42
C CYS A 298 8.72 -8.62 -20.30
N THR A 299 8.81 -7.47 -19.62
CA THR A 299 7.64 -6.65 -19.29
C THR A 299 7.64 -5.35 -20.09
N VAL A 300 8.69 -4.55 -19.92
CA VAL A 300 8.75 -3.19 -20.45
C VAL A 300 8.80 -3.18 -21.98
N THR A 301 9.63 -4.01 -22.60
CA THR A 301 9.76 -3.98 -24.08
C THR A 301 8.49 -4.45 -24.79
N GLY A 302 7.80 -5.45 -24.22
CA GLY A 302 6.53 -5.93 -24.76
C GLY A 302 5.46 -4.84 -24.72
N PHE A 303 5.33 -4.17 -23.58
CA PHE A 303 4.40 -3.06 -23.41
C PHE A 303 4.70 -1.91 -24.38
N LEU A 304 5.96 -1.43 -24.45
CA LEU A 304 6.33 -0.31 -25.31
C LEU A 304 6.11 -0.61 -26.80
N LYS A 305 6.40 -1.83 -27.26
CA LYS A 305 6.12 -2.24 -28.64
C LYS A 305 4.62 -2.24 -28.94
N SER A 306 3.82 -2.85 -28.07
CA SER A 306 2.36 -2.85 -28.25
C SER A 306 1.79 -1.44 -28.23
N TRP A 307 2.27 -0.58 -27.32
CA TRP A 307 1.83 0.82 -27.26
C TRP A 307 2.26 1.62 -28.51
N HIS A 308 3.47 1.40 -29.01
CA HIS A 308 3.95 1.96 -30.27
C HIS A 308 3.09 1.52 -31.45
N ASP A 309 2.89 0.22 -31.65
CA ASP A 309 2.17 -0.35 -32.79
C ASP A 309 0.72 0.17 -32.85
N ILE A 310 0.08 0.38 -31.68
CA ILE A 310 -1.26 0.96 -31.57
C ILE A 310 -1.25 2.46 -31.86
N SER A 311 -0.27 3.20 -31.31
CA SER A 311 -0.22 4.67 -31.38
C SER A 311 0.30 5.19 -32.73
N MET A 312 1.17 4.43 -33.39
CA MET A 312 1.90 4.81 -34.60
C MET A 312 1.85 3.66 -35.63
N PRO A 313 0.66 3.27 -36.14
CA PRO A 313 0.55 2.09 -36.99
C PRO A 313 1.37 2.23 -38.28
N GLY A 314 2.24 1.25 -38.54
CA GLY A 314 3.06 1.19 -39.76
C GLY A 314 4.36 2.00 -39.69
N GLU A 315 4.59 2.75 -38.63
CA GLU A 315 5.88 3.42 -38.39
C GLU A 315 6.90 2.41 -37.84
N PRO A 316 8.21 2.60 -38.14
CA PRO A 316 9.23 1.75 -37.58
C PRO A 316 9.42 2.02 -36.08
N TYR A 317 9.58 0.95 -35.30
CA TYR A 317 9.87 1.05 -33.88
C TYR A 317 11.22 1.79 -33.65
N PRO A 318 11.30 2.69 -32.65
CA PRO A 318 12.52 3.44 -32.35
C PRO A 318 13.77 2.57 -32.11
N VAL A 319 14.94 3.18 -32.31
CA VAL A 319 16.21 2.53 -31.98
C VAL A 319 16.35 2.42 -30.46
N VAL A 320 16.48 1.19 -29.96
CA VAL A 320 16.75 0.94 -28.54
C VAL A 320 18.22 1.17 -28.25
N ARG A 321 18.53 2.13 -27.38
CA ARG A 321 19.90 2.44 -26.93
C ARG A 321 20.35 1.47 -25.84
N ASN A 322 21.66 1.40 -25.63
CA ASN A 322 22.23 0.63 -24.52
C ASN A 322 21.69 1.16 -23.19
N GLY A 323 21.36 0.23 -22.29
CA GLY A 323 20.89 0.57 -20.96
C GLY A 323 21.96 1.25 -20.12
N ARG A 324 21.52 2.21 -19.30
CA ARG A 324 22.39 3.00 -18.42
C ARG A 324 22.11 2.63 -16.96
N TRP A 325 23.16 2.32 -16.23
CA TRP A 325 23.10 2.06 -14.79
C TRP A 325 23.27 3.36 -14.05
N ILE A 326 22.44 3.56 -13.02
CA ILE A 326 22.52 4.68 -12.11
C ILE A 326 23.26 4.19 -10.87
N ASP A 327 24.48 4.69 -10.69
CA ASP A 327 25.43 4.17 -9.71
C ASP A 327 25.17 4.65 -8.26
N GLY A 328 24.18 5.52 -8.06
CA GLY A 328 23.87 6.07 -6.75
C GLY A 328 22.55 6.87 -6.71
N PRO A 329 22.11 7.27 -5.51
CA PRO A 329 22.78 7.01 -4.23
C PRO A 329 22.49 5.60 -3.69
N LYS A 330 23.35 5.12 -2.81
CA LYS A 330 23.13 3.86 -2.08
C LYS A 330 22.28 4.12 -0.83
N GLN A 331 21.31 3.23 -0.54
CA GLN A 331 20.53 3.31 0.69
C GLN A 331 21.42 3.07 1.92
N PRO A 332 21.16 3.80 3.03
CA PRO A 332 21.91 3.63 4.27
C PRO A 332 21.52 2.37 5.05
N ASP A 333 20.34 1.81 4.77
CA ASP A 333 19.72 0.73 5.56
C ASP A 333 19.17 -0.43 4.69
N GLY A 334 18.48 -1.39 5.32
CA GLY A 334 17.93 -2.59 4.67
C GLY A 334 16.47 -2.47 4.17
N THR A 335 15.85 -1.30 4.28
CA THR A 335 14.40 -1.10 4.19
C THR A 335 13.99 0.10 3.32
N SER A 336 14.88 1.05 3.06
CA SER A 336 14.58 2.32 2.40
C SER A 336 14.62 2.26 0.86
N CYS A 337 14.77 1.07 0.28
CA CYS A 337 14.85 0.89 -1.17
C CYS A 337 13.66 1.51 -1.92
N GLY A 338 12.43 1.38 -1.39
CA GLY A 338 11.25 2.02 -1.97
C GLY A 338 11.30 3.55 -1.89
N VAL A 339 11.82 4.11 -0.80
CA VAL A 339 11.98 5.57 -0.62
C VAL A 339 12.97 6.10 -1.63
N LEU A 340 14.11 5.44 -1.80
CA LEU A 340 15.14 5.83 -2.77
C LEU A 340 14.67 5.66 -4.21
N VAL A 341 13.84 4.64 -4.51
CA VAL A 341 13.22 4.51 -5.84
C VAL A 341 12.36 5.75 -6.15
N ILE A 342 11.49 6.17 -5.24
CA ILE A 342 10.65 7.37 -5.44
C ILE A 342 11.54 8.61 -5.61
N ALA A 343 12.56 8.75 -4.76
CA ALA A 343 13.50 9.87 -4.82
C ALA A 343 14.24 9.95 -6.16
N GLN A 344 14.75 8.82 -6.65
CA GLN A 344 15.50 8.75 -7.91
C GLN A 344 14.59 9.01 -9.11
N VAL A 345 13.35 8.52 -9.09
CA VAL A 345 12.35 8.83 -10.14
C VAL A 345 12.08 10.33 -10.18
N TYR A 346 11.80 10.95 -9.03
CA TYR A 346 11.54 12.39 -8.95
C TYR A 346 12.72 13.21 -9.50
N SER A 347 13.92 12.90 -9.02
CA SER A 347 15.17 13.55 -9.43
C SER A 347 15.34 13.50 -10.95
N MET A 348 15.29 12.30 -11.54
CA MET A 348 15.52 12.14 -12.97
C MET A 348 14.49 12.84 -13.83
N LEU A 349 13.20 12.71 -13.51
CA LEU A 349 12.13 13.25 -14.35
C LEU A 349 12.04 14.78 -14.27
N LYS A 350 12.50 15.39 -13.16
CA LYS A 350 12.69 16.85 -13.06
C LYS A 350 14.00 17.33 -13.69
N ASN A 351 14.73 16.46 -14.40
CA ASN A 351 16.07 16.70 -14.96
C ASN A 351 17.10 17.17 -13.93
N ASN A 352 16.91 16.76 -12.67
CA ASN A 352 17.89 16.98 -11.64
C ASN A 352 18.68 15.70 -11.41
N MET A 353 19.99 15.73 -11.65
CA MET A 353 20.88 14.58 -11.42
C MET A 353 21.70 14.72 -10.13
N HIS A 354 21.39 15.71 -9.29
CA HIS A 354 22.10 15.94 -8.03
C HIS A 354 21.93 14.75 -7.08
N PHE A 355 20.72 14.20 -6.95
CA PHE A 355 20.45 13.06 -6.07
C PHE A 355 21.34 11.84 -6.36
N THR A 356 21.64 11.57 -7.63
CA THR A 356 22.50 10.44 -8.03
C THR A 356 23.93 10.50 -7.46
N ARG A 357 24.35 11.67 -6.97
CA ARG A 357 25.73 11.91 -6.51
C ARG A 357 25.84 12.17 -5.00
N VAL A 358 24.72 12.16 -4.26
CA VAL A 358 24.76 12.45 -2.82
C VAL A 358 24.99 11.18 -1.99
N ILE A 359 25.41 11.38 -0.75
CA ILE A 359 25.38 10.33 0.28
C ILE A 359 24.04 10.49 1.00
N VAL A 360 23.23 9.43 1.01
CA VAL A 360 21.94 9.44 1.72
C VAL A 360 22.17 8.94 3.15
N THR A 361 21.76 9.75 4.13
CA THR A 361 21.82 9.42 5.57
C THR A 361 20.45 8.99 6.09
N ASP A 362 20.39 8.51 7.33
CA ASP A 362 19.12 8.17 7.99
C ASP A 362 18.21 9.40 8.16
N ASP A 363 18.78 10.58 8.40
CA ASP A 363 18.05 11.85 8.47
C ASP A 363 17.46 12.23 7.10
N GLU A 364 18.22 12.06 6.02
CA GLU A 364 17.74 12.28 4.65
C GLU A 364 16.56 11.36 4.33
N VAL A 365 16.66 10.07 4.69
CA VAL A 365 15.54 9.11 4.55
C VAL A 365 14.33 9.53 5.38
N THR A 366 14.56 9.99 6.61
CA THR A 366 13.50 10.43 7.53
C THR A 366 12.71 11.60 6.93
N ILE A 367 13.39 12.60 6.37
CA ILE A 367 12.75 13.72 5.68
C ILE A 367 12.07 13.27 4.38
N MET A 368 12.70 12.40 3.58
CA MET A 368 12.05 11.85 2.37
C MET A 368 10.73 11.15 2.70
N ARG A 369 10.66 10.37 3.79
CA ARG A 369 9.43 9.71 4.23
C ARG A 369 8.36 10.70 4.64
N LEU A 370 8.73 11.76 5.37
CA LEU A 370 7.82 12.84 5.73
C LEU A 370 7.20 13.48 4.48
N ARG A 371 8.03 13.78 3.49
CA ARG A 371 7.59 14.42 2.24
C ARG A 371 6.79 13.50 1.33
N ILE A 372 7.16 12.22 1.23
CA ILE A 372 6.34 11.20 0.55
C ILE A 372 4.97 11.11 1.21
N MET A 373 4.91 11.11 2.55
CA MET A 373 3.64 11.08 3.27
C MET A 373 2.78 12.31 2.96
N TRP A 374 3.38 13.51 2.99
CA TRP A 374 2.69 14.74 2.59
C TRP A 374 2.16 14.65 1.17
N MET A 375 3.00 14.27 0.21
CA MET A 375 2.60 14.12 -1.19
C MET A 375 1.38 13.23 -1.35
N ILE A 376 1.34 12.10 -0.64
CA ILE A 376 0.22 11.17 -0.75
C ILE A 376 -1.09 11.78 -0.25
N ILE A 377 -1.05 12.53 0.86
CA ILE A 377 -2.26 13.02 1.52
C ILE A 377 -2.68 14.43 1.10
N ASN A 378 -1.76 15.20 0.49
CA ASN A 378 -2.00 16.57 0.01
C ASN A 378 -2.67 16.61 -1.38
N HIS A 379 -3.15 15.47 -1.89
CA HIS A 379 -4.00 15.40 -3.07
C HIS A 379 -5.47 15.27 -2.66
N PRO A 380 -6.21 16.39 -2.49
CA PRO A 380 -7.62 16.34 -2.14
C PRO A 380 -8.44 15.94 -3.36
N TRP A 381 -8.79 14.66 -3.46
CA TRP A 381 -10.04 14.31 -4.13
C TRP A 381 -11.21 14.59 -3.17
N GLU A 382 -11.61 15.86 -3.07
CA GLU A 382 -12.89 16.24 -2.44
C GLU A 382 -14.05 15.97 -3.41
N ASN A 383 -14.30 14.70 -3.75
CA ASN A 383 -15.61 14.35 -4.30
C ASN A 383 -16.01 12.90 -3.99
N THR A 384 -16.91 12.76 -3.02
CA THR A 384 -18.28 12.27 -3.25
C THR A 384 -19.04 12.30 -1.93
N SER A 385 -20.36 12.40 -2.02
CA SER A 385 -21.38 12.38 -0.95
C SER A 385 -21.07 11.64 0.37
N ARG A 386 -20.18 10.64 0.40
CA ARG A 386 -19.74 9.94 1.61
C ARG A 386 -18.97 10.80 2.61
N ASN A 387 -18.16 11.77 2.19
CA ASN A 387 -17.45 12.65 3.13
C ASN A 387 -18.38 13.69 3.77
N LYS A 388 -19.43 14.11 3.06
CA LYS A 388 -20.49 14.96 3.65
C LYS A 388 -21.33 14.19 4.67
N VAL A 389 -21.57 12.89 4.42
CA VAL A 389 -22.24 12.01 5.40
C VAL A 389 -21.33 11.72 6.58
N ALA A 390 -20.05 11.41 6.37
CA ALA A 390 -19.10 11.18 7.46
C ALA A 390 -18.95 12.43 8.35
N LYS A 391 -18.80 13.61 7.74
CA LYS A 391 -18.75 14.90 8.47
C LYS A 391 -20.06 15.19 9.21
N ALA A 392 -21.22 14.98 8.58
CA ALA A 392 -22.51 15.15 9.23
C ALA A 392 -22.71 14.19 10.41
N VAL A 393 -22.22 12.94 10.30
CA VAL A 393 -22.25 11.96 11.39
C VAL A 393 -21.35 12.41 12.55
N THR A 394 -20.12 12.86 12.26
CA THR A 394 -19.20 13.36 13.31
C THR A 394 -19.75 14.62 14.00
N ASP A 395 -20.35 15.54 13.24
CA ASP A 395 -20.97 16.74 13.80
C ASP A 395 -22.19 16.40 14.68
N THR A 396 -22.96 15.36 14.32
CA THR A 396 -24.11 14.89 15.12
C THR A 396 -23.65 14.16 16.40
N ASP A 397 -22.54 13.42 16.36
CA ASP A 397 -21.97 12.74 17.53
C ASP A 397 -21.41 13.73 18.57
N VAL A 398 -20.82 14.85 18.13
CA VAL A 398 -20.39 15.93 19.03
C VAL A 398 -21.60 16.60 19.71
N GLU A 399 -22.71 16.77 18.99
CA GLU A 399 -23.95 17.34 19.53
C GLU A 399 -24.66 16.38 20.51
N LEU A 400 -24.62 15.07 20.23
CA LEU A 400 -25.12 14.00 21.10
C LEU A 400 -24.30 13.84 22.38
N LEU A 401 -22.98 13.92 22.30
CA LEU A 401 -22.10 13.88 23.48
C LEU A 401 -22.24 15.15 24.34
N ALA A 402 -22.57 16.30 23.74
CA ALA A 402 -22.87 17.52 24.47
C ALA A 402 -24.20 17.46 25.23
N THR A 403 -25.17 16.65 24.78
CA THR A 403 -26.47 16.46 25.43
C THR A 403 -26.46 15.40 26.55
N ILE A 404 -25.40 14.60 26.67
CA ILE A 404 -25.23 13.58 27.72
C ILE A 404 -24.65 14.16 29.03
N LYS A 405 -24.34 15.48 29.10
CA LYS A 405 -24.02 16.13 30.37
C LYS A 405 -25.27 16.39 31.22
N THR A 406 -25.59 15.41 32.07
CA THR A 406 -26.20 15.59 33.41
C THR A 406 -25.63 14.58 34.38
#